data_AF-A0A8B5WZL7-F1
#
_entry.id   AF-A0A8B5WZL7-F1
#
_cell.length_a   1.000
_cell.length_b   1.000
_cell.length_c   1.000
_cell.angle_alpha   90.00
_cell.angle_beta   90.00
_cell.angle_gamma   90.00
#
_symmetry.space_group_name_H-M   'P 1'
#
loop_
_entity.id
_entity.type
_entity.pdbx_description
1 polymer ?
#
loop_
_entity_poly.entity_id
_entity_poly.type
_entity_poly.pdbx_seq_one_letter_code
_entity_poly.pdbx_strand_id
1 'polypeptide(L)'
;MPGDLVQGGGYQPGWDEFFRHNAGEWGNVLSYRPILPALGNWEMFGAINGGYGNPADRSPVVRSRAKYKVYFDAPENGTPEHQDNYYRIDYGPLTILTLDSTNGEPDDRRANYPAETKATGQQYNGPGTDTQEDVTREEYEAAGGTDLSDFNPGSIQWNWVEEQLAAARRQGQIVFVHFHHAPYSSGEHGLPMDHVLSSGQGGTPMRQYHPLFERFGVAAVFSGHSEMFERSFVDEDGDGVGVHYYDVGVAGDGLRGEQVNGRSLNDPLLKYNPYSQWTADQNEPERWAMVNGVVQLVEGGKHYGHLEVNVQRLLPAHAIPSKAKLFLDRPYARVTLTPVYVFPSFDQDWKLVGTQRRVYGDEIVLYVDQQGQVMPSTSSR
;
A
#
# COMPACT_ATOMS: atom_id res chain seq x y z
N MET A 1 1.55 -6.25 -4.76
CA MET A 1 1.25 -6.77 -3.42
C MET A 1 2.15 -6.02 -2.45
N PRO A 2 1.58 -5.11 -1.63
CA PRO A 2 2.33 -4.04 -0.98
C PRO A 2 3.02 -4.53 0.26
N GLY A 3 4.00 -5.42 0.10
CA GLY A 3 4.75 -6.03 1.20
C GLY A 3 3.99 -7.10 1.96
N ASP A 4 4.68 -7.63 2.96
CA ASP A 4 4.22 -8.61 3.95
C ASP A 4 3.64 -9.88 3.31
N LEU A 5 4.47 -10.49 2.46
CA LEU A 5 4.10 -11.74 1.79
C LEU A 5 4.04 -12.90 2.78
N VAL A 6 4.93 -12.86 3.77
CA VAL A 6 5.03 -13.83 4.86
C VAL A 6 5.25 -13.08 6.17
N GLN A 7 4.64 -13.55 7.27
CA GLN A 7 4.84 -13.00 8.61
C GLN A 7 6.20 -13.40 9.22
N GLY A 8 7.28 -13.12 8.49
CA GLY A 8 8.64 -13.43 8.89
C GLY A 8 9.55 -13.77 7.72
N GLY A 9 10.09 -12.75 7.05
CA GLY A 9 11.03 -12.88 5.94
C GLY A 9 12.25 -13.76 6.26
N GLY A 10 12.67 -13.83 7.52
CA GLY A 10 13.77 -14.71 7.94
C GLY A 10 13.38 -16.19 8.12
N TYR A 11 12.10 -16.52 8.21
CA TYR A 11 11.59 -17.85 8.56
C TYR A 11 11.27 -18.69 7.32
N GLN A 12 12.13 -19.70 7.03
CA GLN A 12 12.00 -20.49 5.80
C GLN A 12 10.66 -21.21 5.62
N PRO A 13 10.09 -21.87 6.65
CA PRO A 13 8.82 -22.57 6.48
C PRO A 13 7.67 -21.64 6.07
N GLY A 14 7.70 -20.35 6.45
CA GLY A 14 6.73 -19.37 5.97
C GLY A 14 6.79 -19.15 4.46
N TRP A 15 7.99 -19.08 3.89
CA TRP A 15 8.18 -19.02 2.44
C TRP A 15 7.75 -20.32 1.74
N ASP A 16 8.07 -21.48 2.32
CA ASP A 16 7.64 -22.76 1.78
C ASP A 16 6.10 -22.85 1.71
N GLU A 17 5.42 -22.40 2.77
CA GLU A 17 3.96 -22.32 2.83
C GLU A 17 3.39 -21.35 1.80
N PHE A 18 3.95 -20.13 1.71
CA PHE A 18 3.56 -19.14 0.70
C PHE A 18 3.60 -19.73 -0.71
N PHE A 19 4.71 -20.37 -1.09
CA PHE A 19 4.84 -20.94 -2.43
C PHE A 19 3.96 -22.18 -2.66
N ARG A 20 3.72 -23.02 -1.64
CA ARG A 20 2.76 -24.14 -1.79
C ARG A 20 1.33 -23.66 -2.02
N HIS A 21 0.91 -22.57 -1.38
CA HIS A 21 -0.43 -21.99 -1.57
C HIS A 21 -0.57 -21.22 -2.88
N ASN A 22 0.48 -20.56 -3.34
CA ASN A 22 0.37 -19.61 -4.45
C ASN A 22 0.95 -20.11 -5.77
N ALA A 23 1.91 -21.04 -5.75
CA ALA A 23 2.60 -21.56 -6.93
C ALA A 23 2.96 -23.06 -6.82
N GLY A 24 2.19 -23.84 -6.06
CA GLY A 24 2.53 -25.21 -5.69
C GLY A 24 1.35 -26.13 -5.44
N GLU A 25 1.44 -26.95 -4.40
CA GLU A 25 0.55 -28.09 -4.14
C GLU A 25 -0.92 -27.70 -3.90
N TRP A 26 -1.15 -26.58 -3.21
CA TRP A 26 -2.50 -26.19 -2.77
C TRP A 26 -3.13 -25.14 -3.67
N GLY A 27 -2.32 -24.39 -4.43
CA GLY A 27 -2.78 -23.43 -5.40
C GLY A 27 -1.67 -22.99 -6.35
N ASN A 28 -2.06 -22.54 -7.54
CA ASN A 28 -1.15 -22.29 -8.66
C ASN A 28 -1.40 -20.93 -9.33
N VAL A 29 -1.98 -19.97 -8.59
CA VAL A 29 -2.32 -18.64 -9.13
C VAL A 29 -1.08 -17.92 -9.69
N LEU A 30 0.05 -17.97 -8.98
CA LEU A 30 1.31 -17.37 -9.39
C LEU A 30 2.06 -18.18 -10.45
N SER A 31 1.61 -19.39 -10.77
CA SER A 31 2.15 -20.15 -11.92
C SER A 31 1.71 -19.56 -13.27
N TYR A 32 0.65 -18.75 -13.29
CA TYR A 32 0.09 -18.18 -14.51
C TYR A 32 -0.09 -16.65 -14.46
N ARG A 33 0.14 -16.04 -13.29
CA ARG A 33 -0.03 -14.60 -13.07
C ARG A 33 1.20 -14.06 -12.34
N PRO A 34 1.86 -13.01 -12.84
CA PRO A 34 2.98 -12.42 -12.14
C PRO A 34 2.50 -11.77 -10.83
N ILE A 35 3.34 -11.84 -9.80
CA ILE A 35 3.24 -10.99 -8.63
C ILE A 35 4.27 -9.88 -8.76
N LEU A 36 3.87 -8.65 -8.41
CA LEU A 36 4.78 -7.52 -8.24
C LEU A 36 4.86 -7.21 -6.73
N PRO A 37 5.81 -7.82 -6.01
CA PRO A 37 5.97 -7.60 -4.57
C PRO A 37 6.76 -6.32 -4.27
N ALA A 38 6.41 -5.66 -3.17
CA ALA A 38 7.24 -4.64 -2.54
C ALA A 38 7.88 -5.24 -1.27
N LEU A 39 8.94 -4.61 -0.76
CA LEU A 39 9.44 -4.91 0.58
C LEU A 39 8.52 -4.26 1.64
N GLY A 40 8.04 -5.08 2.57
CA GLY A 40 7.36 -4.66 3.80
C GLY A 40 8.22 -4.84 5.04
N ASN A 41 7.66 -4.46 6.20
CA ASN A 41 8.36 -4.59 7.47
C ASN A 41 8.58 -6.08 7.81
N TRP A 42 7.67 -6.98 7.41
CA TRP A 42 7.85 -8.41 7.64
C TRP A 42 8.90 -9.06 6.74
N GLU A 43 9.19 -8.51 5.55
CA GLU A 43 10.33 -8.96 4.75
C GLU A 43 11.69 -8.66 5.43
N MET A 44 11.72 -7.70 6.35
CA MET A 44 12.86 -7.40 7.19
C MET A 44 12.87 -8.15 8.53
N PHE A 45 11.78 -8.85 8.86
CA PHE A 45 11.58 -9.47 10.17
C PHE A 45 12.01 -10.94 10.20
N GLY A 46 12.87 -11.29 11.16
CA GLY A 46 13.36 -12.66 11.36
C GLY A 46 12.33 -13.64 11.92
N ALA A 47 11.19 -13.16 12.45
CA ALA A 47 10.20 -13.97 13.17
C ALA A 47 10.82 -14.83 14.28
N ILE A 48 10.51 -16.13 14.35
CA ILE A 48 11.11 -17.04 15.35
C ILE A 48 12.64 -17.14 15.23
N ASN A 49 13.22 -16.67 14.11
CA ASN A 49 14.67 -16.57 13.92
C ASN A 49 15.27 -15.25 14.45
N GLY A 50 14.54 -14.54 15.32
CA GLY A 50 15.08 -13.45 16.13
C GLY A 50 14.44 -12.08 15.91
N GLY A 51 13.27 -11.98 15.26
CA GLY A 51 12.62 -10.69 14.97
C GLY A 51 13.54 -9.72 14.22
N TYR A 52 13.61 -8.46 14.65
CA TYR A 52 14.59 -7.49 14.15
C TYR A 52 16.01 -7.67 14.73
N GLY A 53 16.25 -8.71 15.53
CA GLY A 53 17.49 -8.89 16.28
C GLY A 53 17.57 -7.93 17.48
N ASN A 54 18.78 -7.47 17.77
CA ASN A 54 19.04 -6.44 18.78
C ASN A 54 20.11 -5.47 18.26
N PRO A 55 20.33 -4.30 18.89
CA PRO A 55 21.30 -3.31 18.39
C PRO A 55 22.74 -3.84 18.22
N ALA A 56 23.15 -4.90 18.92
CA ALA A 56 24.47 -5.53 18.75
C ALA A 56 24.50 -6.61 17.66
N ASP A 57 23.34 -7.10 17.20
CA ASP A 57 23.23 -8.12 16.15
C ASP A 57 21.93 -7.94 15.34
N ARG A 58 22.05 -7.24 14.20
CA ARG A 58 21.00 -7.10 13.18
C ARG A 58 21.08 -8.15 12.07
N SER A 59 21.83 -9.22 12.26
CA SER A 59 21.92 -10.29 11.27
C SER A 59 20.58 -10.95 10.91
N PRO A 60 19.54 -11.01 11.79
CA PRO A 60 18.21 -11.45 11.37
C PRO A 60 17.61 -10.58 10.26
N VAL A 61 17.80 -9.26 10.31
CA VAL A 61 17.27 -8.32 9.32
C VAL A 61 17.99 -8.49 7.98
N VAL A 62 19.33 -8.54 8.01
CA VAL A 62 20.17 -8.77 6.83
C VAL A 62 19.79 -10.08 6.14
N ARG A 63 19.62 -11.18 6.90
CA ARG A 63 19.20 -12.47 6.34
C ARG A 63 17.79 -12.46 5.78
N SER A 64 16.86 -11.73 6.39
CA SER A 64 15.47 -11.67 5.95
C SER A 64 15.37 -10.95 4.61
N ARG A 65 16.02 -9.79 4.47
CA ARG A 65 16.13 -9.06 3.20
C ARG A 65 16.82 -9.87 2.11
N ALA A 66 17.95 -10.50 2.43
CA ALA A 66 18.66 -11.35 1.49
C ALA A 66 17.78 -12.52 0.98
N LYS A 67 16.95 -13.09 1.86
CA LYS A 67 16.05 -14.19 1.49
C LYS A 67 14.95 -13.74 0.52
N TYR A 68 14.34 -12.57 0.74
CA TYR A 68 13.38 -12.00 -0.22
C TYR A 68 13.98 -11.94 -1.64
N LYS A 69 15.23 -11.46 -1.76
CA LYS A 69 15.95 -11.34 -3.05
C LYS A 69 16.36 -12.67 -3.68
N VAL A 70 16.30 -13.78 -2.95
CA VAL A 70 16.48 -15.12 -3.53
C VAL A 70 15.23 -15.53 -4.32
N TYR A 71 14.06 -15.04 -3.93
CA TYR A 71 12.78 -15.45 -4.52
C TYR A 71 12.26 -14.50 -5.59
N PHE A 72 12.65 -13.23 -5.54
CA PHE A 72 12.16 -12.21 -6.46
C PHE A 72 13.32 -11.50 -7.12
N ASP A 73 13.40 -11.64 -8.44
CA ASP A 73 14.31 -10.94 -9.34
C ASP A 73 13.56 -9.82 -10.06
N ALA A 74 13.80 -8.58 -9.65
CA ALA A 74 13.18 -7.43 -10.26
C ALA A 74 13.94 -6.98 -11.52
N PRO A 75 13.30 -6.23 -12.43
CA PRO A 75 14.01 -5.55 -13.51
C PRO A 75 15.15 -4.67 -12.99
N GLU A 76 16.16 -4.44 -13.82
CA GLU A 76 17.25 -3.52 -13.50
C GLU A 76 16.70 -2.12 -13.20
N ASN A 77 17.15 -1.54 -12.08
CA ASN A 77 16.79 -0.18 -11.67
C ASN A 77 17.94 0.82 -11.89
N GLY A 78 19.10 0.36 -12.36
CA GLY A 78 20.28 1.20 -12.58
C GLY A 78 21.04 1.56 -11.30
N THR A 79 20.68 0.96 -10.16
CA THR A 79 21.29 1.20 -8.85
C THR A 79 21.74 -0.15 -8.26
N PRO A 80 22.93 -0.67 -8.65
CA PRO A 80 23.36 -2.04 -8.31
C PRO A 80 23.31 -2.38 -6.82
N GLU A 81 23.58 -1.40 -5.95
CA GLU A 81 23.53 -1.53 -4.48
C GLU A 81 22.10 -1.75 -3.95
N HIS A 82 21.08 -1.27 -4.68
CA HIS A 82 19.67 -1.35 -4.31
C HIS A 82 18.85 -2.21 -5.29
N GLN A 83 19.50 -3.07 -6.07
CA GLN A 83 18.81 -4.00 -6.96
C GLN A 83 17.80 -4.84 -6.14
N ASP A 84 16.62 -5.01 -6.71
CA ASP A 84 15.45 -5.72 -6.16
C ASP A 84 14.73 -5.05 -4.98
N ASN A 85 15.18 -3.88 -4.51
CA ASN A 85 14.44 -3.11 -3.49
C ASN A 85 13.23 -2.38 -4.08
N TYR A 86 13.45 -1.71 -5.20
CA TYR A 86 12.47 -0.94 -5.95
C TYR A 86 12.73 -1.11 -7.44
N TYR A 87 11.67 -1.02 -8.23
CA TYR A 87 11.72 -1.31 -9.66
C TYR A 87 10.51 -0.75 -10.40
N ARG A 88 10.62 -0.75 -11.73
CA ARG A 88 9.56 -0.35 -12.65
C ARG A 88 9.14 -1.52 -13.52
N ILE A 89 7.83 -1.65 -13.73
CA ILE A 89 7.25 -2.51 -14.76
C ILE A 89 6.37 -1.66 -15.67
N ASP A 90 6.59 -1.79 -16.98
CA ASP A 90 5.65 -1.29 -17.98
C ASP A 90 4.84 -2.48 -18.53
N TYR A 91 3.52 -2.43 -18.39
CA TYR A 91 2.60 -3.47 -18.87
C TYR A 91 1.53 -2.86 -19.76
N GLY A 92 1.80 -2.85 -21.07
CA GLY A 92 0.93 -2.21 -22.05
C GLY A 92 0.90 -0.69 -21.86
N PRO A 93 -0.27 -0.07 -21.57
CA PRO A 93 -0.38 1.38 -21.33
C PRO A 93 -0.11 1.77 -19.86
N LEU A 94 0.32 0.84 -19.02
CA LEU A 94 0.54 1.05 -17.59
C LEU A 94 2.02 1.10 -17.27
N THR A 95 2.43 2.06 -16.46
CA THR A 95 3.66 2.02 -15.68
C THR A 95 3.30 1.77 -14.21
N ILE A 96 3.92 0.77 -13.60
CA ILE A 96 3.85 0.50 -12.16
C ILE A 96 5.24 0.73 -11.57
N LEU A 97 5.34 1.65 -10.61
CA LEU A 97 6.54 1.84 -9.81
C LEU A 97 6.36 1.16 -8.45
N THR A 98 7.23 0.22 -8.13
CA THR A 98 7.30 -0.39 -6.80
C THR A 98 8.44 0.23 -6.03
N LEU A 99 8.19 0.78 -4.84
CA LEU A 99 9.18 1.46 -4.01
C LEU A 99 9.51 0.65 -2.74
N ASP A 100 10.74 0.81 -2.25
CA ASP A 100 11.17 0.33 -0.93
C ASP A 100 10.86 1.42 0.11
N SER A 101 9.84 1.15 0.91
CA SER A 101 9.42 2.01 2.01
C SER A 101 9.95 1.54 3.36
N THR A 102 10.99 0.70 3.43
CA THR A 102 11.36 0.02 4.68
C THR A 102 12.42 0.76 5.51
N ASN A 103 13.02 1.83 4.98
CA ASN A 103 13.97 2.67 5.71
C ASN A 103 14.05 4.07 5.06
N GLY A 104 14.14 5.11 5.89
CA GLY A 104 14.43 6.45 5.44
C GLY A 104 15.44 7.15 6.34
N GLU A 105 16.20 8.10 5.77
CA GLU A 105 17.25 8.82 6.49
C GLU A 105 16.94 10.31 6.69
N PRO A 106 17.25 10.90 7.86
CA PRO A 106 17.85 10.27 9.04
C PRO A 106 16.92 9.24 9.71
N ASP A 107 17.53 8.22 10.33
CA ASP A 107 16.81 7.22 11.12
C ASP A 107 15.97 7.92 12.20
N ASP A 108 14.78 7.41 12.48
CA ASP A 108 13.88 7.99 13.48
C ASP A 108 13.27 6.93 14.41
N ARG A 109 13.00 7.32 15.65
CA ARG A 109 12.52 6.43 16.70
C ARG A 109 11.56 7.16 17.63
N ARG A 110 10.55 6.46 18.16
CA ARG A 110 9.62 7.05 19.15
C ARG A 110 10.35 7.58 20.40
N ALA A 111 11.52 7.03 20.71
CA ALA A 111 12.36 7.43 21.84
C ALA A 111 13.11 8.76 21.63
N ASN A 112 13.18 9.27 20.39
CA ASN A 112 13.79 10.57 20.08
C ASN A 112 12.96 11.74 20.63
N TYR A 113 11.68 11.48 20.95
CA TYR A 113 10.71 12.49 21.37
C TYR A 113 10.36 12.35 22.86
N PRO A 114 10.74 13.33 23.71
CA PRO A 114 10.30 13.39 25.10
C PRO A 114 8.77 13.34 25.24
N ALA A 115 8.28 12.71 26.30
CA ALA A 115 6.84 12.46 26.49
C ALA A 115 6.00 13.75 26.47
N GLU A 116 6.57 14.85 26.97
CA GLU A 116 5.95 16.17 27.03
C GLU A 116 5.91 16.91 25.69
N THR A 117 6.69 16.49 24.70
CA THR A 117 6.73 17.09 23.36
C THR A 117 6.02 16.25 22.30
N LYS A 118 5.61 15.02 22.65
CA LYS A 118 4.93 14.13 21.71
C LYS A 118 3.62 14.73 21.21
N ALA A 119 3.34 14.53 19.92
CA ALA A 119 2.08 14.90 19.33
C ALA A 119 0.92 14.11 19.97
N THR A 120 -0.23 14.76 20.14
CA THR A 120 -1.44 14.14 20.68
C THR A 120 -2.65 14.48 19.82
N GLY A 121 -3.70 13.66 19.91
CA GLY A 121 -4.94 13.87 19.15
C GLY A 121 -4.66 13.87 17.64
N GLN A 122 -5.02 14.97 16.97
CA GLN A 122 -4.82 15.13 15.52
C GLN A 122 -3.64 16.05 15.18
N GLN A 123 -2.74 16.31 16.13
CA GLN A 123 -1.56 17.12 15.87
C GLN A 123 -0.67 16.44 14.83
N TYR A 124 -0.26 17.20 13.81
CA TYR A 124 0.63 16.77 12.75
C TYR A 124 1.81 17.73 12.64
N ASN A 125 3.00 17.24 12.96
CA ASN A 125 4.24 18.03 12.97
C ASN A 125 5.09 17.83 11.70
N GLY A 126 4.55 17.11 10.70
CA GLY A 126 5.23 16.79 9.46
C GLY A 126 5.29 15.27 9.21
N PRO A 127 5.83 14.85 8.06
CA PRO A 127 5.79 13.46 7.65
C PRO A 127 6.70 12.55 8.49
N GLY A 128 7.77 13.08 9.09
CA GLY A 128 8.87 12.28 9.64
C GLY A 128 9.80 11.80 8.53
N THR A 129 10.89 11.14 8.90
CA THR A 129 11.97 10.76 7.97
C THR A 129 12.12 9.25 7.80
N ASP A 130 11.67 8.46 8.77
CA ASP A 130 11.83 7.01 8.76
C ASP A 130 10.53 6.31 9.14
N THR A 131 10.22 5.25 8.41
CA THR A 131 9.03 4.40 8.61
C THR A 131 9.31 3.25 9.59
N GLN A 132 10.53 3.08 10.07
CA GLN A 132 10.93 1.91 10.86
C GLN A 132 11.85 2.26 12.04
N GLU A 133 11.35 2.24 13.27
CA GLU A 133 12.21 2.55 14.43
C GLU A 133 13.15 1.41 14.86
N ASP A 134 12.84 0.17 14.49
CA ASP A 134 13.51 -1.00 15.06
C ASP A 134 14.93 -1.18 14.57
N VAL A 135 15.35 -0.56 13.46
CA VAL A 135 16.65 -0.79 12.80
C VAL A 135 17.20 0.55 12.32
N THR A 136 18.44 0.89 12.69
CA THR A 136 19.14 2.02 12.06
C THR A 136 20.03 1.54 10.91
N ARG A 137 20.40 2.46 10.00
CA ARG A 137 21.43 2.20 8.99
C ARG A 137 22.73 1.69 9.59
N GLU A 138 23.23 2.36 10.63
CA GLU A 138 24.50 1.98 11.28
C GLU A 138 24.46 0.55 11.83
N GLU A 139 23.38 0.18 12.53
CA GLU A 139 23.22 -1.16 13.10
C GLU A 139 23.10 -2.23 12.00
N TYR A 140 22.42 -1.92 10.90
CA TYR A 140 22.26 -2.81 9.75
C TYR A 140 23.60 -3.04 9.01
N GLU A 141 24.37 -1.97 8.79
CA GLU A 141 25.69 -2.03 8.15
C GLU A 141 26.73 -2.74 9.02
N ALA A 142 26.69 -2.53 10.34
CA ALA A 142 27.53 -3.25 11.29
C ALA A 142 27.28 -4.77 11.27
N ALA A 143 26.06 -5.20 10.92
CA ALA A 143 25.72 -6.61 10.72
C ALA A 143 26.04 -7.15 9.31
N GLY A 144 26.70 -6.35 8.46
CA GLY A 144 27.11 -6.71 7.10
C GLY A 144 26.06 -6.44 6.03
N GLY A 145 24.96 -5.76 6.37
CA GLY A 145 23.98 -5.29 5.40
C GLY A 145 24.53 -4.13 4.56
N THR A 146 24.08 -4.01 3.30
CA THR A 146 24.60 -2.98 2.37
C THR A 146 23.53 -2.35 1.49
N ASP A 147 22.27 -2.78 1.60
CA ASP A 147 21.24 -2.46 0.62
C ASP A 147 20.08 -1.61 1.15
N LEU A 148 20.13 -1.05 2.36
CA LEU A 148 19.07 -0.14 2.82
C LEU A 148 18.98 1.09 1.92
N SER A 149 17.77 1.38 1.45
CA SER A 149 17.52 2.40 0.46
C SER A 149 16.70 3.54 1.05
N ASP A 150 17.36 4.65 1.36
CA ASP A 150 16.69 5.88 1.77
C ASP A 150 15.68 6.32 0.70
N PHE A 151 14.47 6.68 1.12
CA PHE A 151 13.40 7.14 0.25
C PHE A 151 13.20 8.66 0.26
N ASN A 152 13.95 9.41 1.08
CA ASN A 152 13.74 10.85 1.27
C ASN A 152 14.25 11.71 0.10
N PRO A 153 13.79 12.97 -0.02
CA PRO A 153 14.19 13.90 -1.06
C PRO A 153 15.71 14.00 -1.27
N GLY A 154 16.13 13.76 -2.52
CA GLY A 154 17.52 13.79 -2.93
C GLY A 154 18.26 12.45 -2.79
N SER A 155 17.64 11.43 -2.17
CA SER A 155 18.19 10.08 -2.12
C SER A 155 18.27 9.43 -3.50
N ILE A 156 18.99 8.30 -3.58
CA ILE A 156 19.11 7.52 -4.83
C ILE A 156 17.72 7.06 -5.31
N GLN A 157 16.90 6.52 -4.42
CA GLN A 157 15.55 6.07 -4.76
C GLN A 157 14.64 7.25 -5.15
N TRP A 158 14.69 8.37 -4.43
CA TRP A 158 13.87 9.55 -4.74
C TRP A 158 14.16 10.07 -6.15
N ASN A 159 15.44 10.27 -6.47
CA ASN A 159 15.85 10.76 -7.78
C ASN A 159 15.46 9.77 -8.89
N TRP A 160 15.62 8.47 -8.63
CA TRP A 160 15.16 7.42 -9.53
C TRP A 160 13.65 7.51 -9.78
N VAL A 161 12.82 7.70 -8.75
CA VAL A 161 11.36 7.86 -8.88
C VAL A 161 11.01 9.06 -9.76
N GLU A 162 11.63 10.22 -9.52
CA GLU A 162 11.40 11.42 -10.34
C GLU A 162 11.73 11.17 -11.81
N GLU A 163 12.85 10.51 -12.10
CA GLU A 163 13.24 10.14 -13.46
C GLU A 163 12.27 9.17 -14.12
N GLN A 164 11.83 8.13 -13.39
CA GLN A 164 10.88 7.14 -13.90
C GLN A 164 9.50 7.74 -14.16
N LEU A 165 9.00 8.59 -13.27
CA LEU A 165 7.75 9.32 -13.46
C LEU A 165 7.84 10.21 -14.70
N ALA A 166 8.90 11.00 -14.84
CA ALA A 166 9.10 11.85 -16.01
C ALA A 166 9.19 11.02 -17.31
N ALA A 167 9.85 9.86 -17.28
CA ALA A 167 9.93 8.95 -18.43
C ALA A 167 8.57 8.35 -18.80
N ALA A 168 7.80 7.88 -17.83
CA ALA A 168 6.46 7.34 -18.05
C ALA A 168 5.51 8.40 -18.66
N ARG A 169 5.61 9.64 -18.16
CA ARG A 169 4.84 10.78 -18.67
C ARG A 169 5.16 11.11 -20.13
N ARG A 170 6.44 11.13 -20.50
CA ARG A 170 6.86 11.32 -21.90
C ARG A 170 6.30 10.26 -22.85
N GLN A 171 5.99 9.07 -22.32
CA GLN A 171 5.43 7.95 -23.07
C GLN A 171 3.89 7.88 -23.02
N GLY A 172 3.23 8.79 -22.31
CA GLY A 172 1.76 8.79 -22.18
C GLY A 172 1.21 7.63 -21.35
N GLN A 173 1.99 7.09 -20.42
CA GLN A 173 1.61 5.91 -19.61
C GLN A 173 0.59 6.27 -18.53
N ILE A 174 -0.29 5.37 -18.14
CA ILE A 174 -1.07 5.50 -16.89
C ILE A 174 -0.18 5.02 -15.76
N VAL A 175 0.07 5.86 -14.75
CA VAL A 175 1.03 5.54 -13.69
C VAL A 175 0.30 5.12 -12.42
N PHE A 176 0.67 3.96 -11.90
CA PHE A 176 0.39 3.53 -10.54
C PHE A 176 1.69 3.44 -9.75
N VAL A 177 1.61 3.68 -8.45
CA VAL A 177 2.74 3.50 -7.53
C VAL A 177 2.32 2.53 -6.41
N HIS A 178 3.29 1.82 -5.87
CA HIS A 178 3.04 0.75 -4.93
C HIS A 178 4.20 0.61 -3.94
N PHE A 179 3.90 0.61 -2.65
CA PHE A 179 4.88 0.42 -1.56
C PHE A 179 4.15 0.09 -0.27
N HIS A 180 4.87 -0.46 0.71
CA HIS A 180 4.24 -1.12 1.85
C HIS A 180 3.58 -0.16 2.88
N HIS A 181 4.32 0.79 3.45
CA HIS A 181 3.80 1.64 4.54
C HIS A 181 2.82 2.71 4.02
N ALA A 182 1.56 2.67 4.49
CA ALA A 182 0.50 3.57 4.02
C ALA A 182 0.69 5.04 4.48
N PRO A 183 0.82 6.01 3.57
CA PRO A 183 1.09 7.41 3.92
C PRO A 183 -0.12 8.11 4.54
N TYR A 184 -1.32 7.74 4.10
CA TYR A 184 -2.59 8.26 4.58
C TYR A 184 -3.43 7.08 5.05
N SER A 185 -3.39 6.83 6.35
CA SER A 185 -4.11 5.74 7.01
C SER A 185 -4.75 6.23 8.30
N SER A 186 -5.95 5.73 8.57
CA SER A 186 -6.71 5.95 9.80
C SER A 186 -6.42 4.85 10.83
N GLY A 187 -5.65 3.82 10.47
CA GLY A 187 -5.37 2.65 11.30
C GLY A 187 -4.21 2.83 12.27
N GLU A 188 -3.84 1.74 12.93
CA GLU A 188 -2.77 1.68 13.95
C GLU A 188 -1.44 2.29 13.46
N HIS A 189 -1.13 2.08 12.18
CA HIS A 189 0.13 2.52 11.56
C HIS A 189 0.00 3.83 10.77
N GLY A 190 -1.10 4.57 10.97
CA GLY A 190 -1.34 5.87 10.36
C GLY A 190 -0.70 7.07 11.07
N LEU A 191 -0.03 6.83 12.20
CA LEU A 191 0.48 7.88 13.10
C LEU A 191 2.00 8.09 12.96
N PRO A 192 2.48 9.34 12.97
CA PRO A 192 3.91 9.65 12.84
C PRO A 192 4.70 9.19 14.08
N MET A 193 6.02 9.13 13.94
CA MET A 193 6.95 8.64 14.98
C MET A 193 6.86 9.44 16.30
N ASP A 194 6.56 10.74 16.22
CA ASP A 194 6.48 11.65 17.36
C ASP A 194 5.13 11.61 18.10
N HIS A 195 4.14 10.85 17.61
CA HIS A 195 2.83 10.77 18.22
C HIS A 195 2.81 9.83 19.45
N VAL A 196 2.04 10.18 20.49
CA VAL A 196 1.93 9.36 21.73
C VAL A 196 1.35 7.96 21.49
N LEU A 197 0.55 7.80 20.44
CA LEU A 197 -0.04 6.52 20.03
C LEU A 197 0.71 5.87 18.83
N SER A 198 1.90 6.36 18.47
CA SER A 198 2.67 5.79 17.36
C SER A 198 3.02 4.33 17.60
N SER A 199 2.92 3.50 16.55
CA SER A 199 3.41 2.11 16.58
C SER A 199 4.93 2.01 16.47
N GLY A 200 5.61 3.08 16.04
CA GLY A 200 7.03 3.04 15.67
C GLY A 200 7.28 2.63 14.22
N GLN A 201 6.22 2.33 13.48
CA GLN A 201 6.27 1.91 12.08
C GLN A 201 5.23 2.65 11.23
N GLY A 202 5.11 3.97 11.44
CA GLY A 202 4.09 4.78 10.76
C GLY A 202 4.44 5.03 9.29
N GLY A 203 3.44 5.05 8.41
CA GLY A 203 3.67 5.33 6.99
C GLY A 203 3.72 6.82 6.61
N THR A 204 3.48 7.74 7.55
CA THR A 204 3.50 9.20 7.28
C THR A 204 4.75 9.74 6.59
N PRO A 205 5.97 9.17 6.76
CA PRO A 205 7.15 9.64 6.02
C PRO A 205 7.00 9.53 4.51
N MET A 206 6.24 8.54 4.03
CA MET A 206 5.99 8.35 2.59
C MET A 206 5.12 9.46 1.98
N ARG A 207 4.49 10.33 2.77
CA ARG A 207 3.78 11.54 2.27
C ARG A 207 4.71 12.49 1.51
N GLN A 208 6.02 12.42 1.75
CA GLN A 208 7.00 13.24 1.05
C GLN A 208 6.95 13.07 -0.47
N TYR A 209 6.53 11.90 -0.97
CA TYR A 209 6.37 11.67 -2.41
C TYR A 209 5.13 12.33 -3.02
N HIS A 210 4.14 12.73 -2.22
CA HIS A 210 2.87 13.23 -2.75
C HIS A 210 3.03 14.39 -3.75
N PRO A 211 3.86 15.43 -3.48
CA PRO A 211 4.07 16.50 -4.46
C PRO A 211 4.65 16.01 -5.80
N LEU A 212 5.46 14.96 -5.82
CA LEU A 212 5.93 14.34 -7.08
C LEU A 212 4.78 13.59 -7.76
N PHE A 213 4.01 12.83 -7.00
CA PHE A 213 2.93 12.00 -7.53
C PHE A 213 1.81 12.84 -8.15
N GLU A 214 1.42 13.93 -7.49
CA GLU A 214 0.44 14.87 -8.01
C GLU A 214 0.98 15.58 -9.26
N ARG A 215 2.19 16.16 -9.19
CA ARG A 215 2.83 16.85 -10.33
C ARG A 215 2.97 15.97 -11.57
N PHE A 216 3.20 14.67 -11.39
CA PHE A 216 3.27 13.71 -12.49
C PHE A 216 1.97 12.93 -12.70
N GLY A 217 0.84 13.31 -12.12
CA GLY A 217 -0.46 12.69 -12.36
C GLY A 217 -0.46 11.16 -12.15
N VAL A 218 0.02 10.71 -11.00
CA VAL A 218 -0.12 9.32 -10.55
C VAL A 218 -1.60 9.05 -10.27
N ALA A 219 -2.17 8.00 -10.85
CA ALA A 219 -3.60 7.74 -10.73
C ALA A 219 -3.98 7.16 -9.35
N ALA A 220 -3.16 6.25 -8.84
CA ALA A 220 -3.34 5.69 -7.50
C ALA A 220 -2.03 5.15 -6.93
N VAL A 221 -1.96 5.15 -5.60
CA VAL A 221 -0.92 4.56 -4.78
C VAL A 221 -1.54 3.40 -4.00
N PHE A 222 -0.90 2.23 -4.06
CA PHE A 222 -1.35 1.04 -3.34
C PHE A 222 -0.37 0.68 -2.22
N SER A 223 -0.90 0.62 -1.00
CA SER A 223 -0.16 0.29 0.21
C SER A 223 -0.88 -0.78 1.04
N GLY A 224 -0.24 -1.21 2.13
CA GLY A 224 -0.79 -2.13 3.11
C GLY A 224 -0.40 -1.68 4.51
N HIS A 225 0.19 -2.59 5.27
CA HIS A 225 0.72 -2.36 6.62
C HIS A 225 -0.33 -2.15 7.70
N SER A 226 -1.23 -1.16 7.59
CA SER A 226 -2.15 -0.83 8.70
C SER A 226 -3.29 -1.83 8.91
N GLU A 227 -3.31 -2.93 8.15
CA GLU A 227 -4.32 -3.99 8.24
C GLU A 227 -5.75 -3.47 7.98
N MET A 228 -5.87 -2.43 7.14
CA MET A 228 -7.13 -1.78 6.79
C MET A 228 -7.51 -2.00 5.33
N PHE A 229 -8.80 -1.83 5.03
CA PHE A 229 -9.23 -1.50 3.68
C PHE A 229 -9.75 -0.08 3.71
N GLU A 230 -8.90 0.86 3.29
CA GLU A 230 -9.18 2.30 3.34
C GLU A 230 -8.84 2.94 2.00
N ARG A 231 -9.64 3.95 1.64
CA ARG A 231 -9.35 4.87 0.54
C ARG A 231 -9.26 6.29 1.05
N SER A 232 -8.17 6.95 0.68
CA SER A 232 -7.98 8.40 0.80
C SER A 232 -7.90 9.05 -0.58
N PHE A 233 -8.18 10.34 -0.64
CA PHE A 233 -7.98 11.16 -1.83
C PHE A 233 -7.26 12.45 -1.44
N VAL A 234 -6.16 12.76 -2.13
CA VAL A 234 -5.33 13.93 -1.84
C VAL A 234 -5.13 14.73 -3.12
N ASP A 235 -5.54 15.99 -3.06
CA ASP A 235 -5.48 17.01 -4.10
C ASP A 235 -5.04 18.30 -3.37
N GLU A 236 -3.74 18.58 -3.39
CA GLU A 236 -3.13 19.69 -2.66
C GLU A 236 -3.31 21.03 -3.37
N ASP A 237 -3.42 21.04 -4.71
CA ASP A 237 -3.62 22.26 -5.49
C ASP A 237 -5.10 22.63 -5.74
N GLY A 238 -6.01 21.70 -5.47
CA GLY A 238 -7.46 21.89 -5.50
C GLY A 238 -8.05 21.99 -6.89
N ASP A 239 -7.37 21.47 -7.92
CA ASP A 239 -7.84 21.52 -9.30
C ASP A 239 -8.90 20.43 -9.65
N GLY A 240 -9.16 19.52 -8.72
CA GLY A 240 -10.10 18.40 -8.86
C GLY A 240 -9.47 17.14 -9.45
N VAL A 241 -8.15 17.11 -9.64
CA VAL A 241 -7.33 15.96 -10.02
C VAL A 241 -6.29 15.72 -8.94
N GLY A 242 -6.45 14.60 -8.23
CA GLY A 242 -5.56 14.20 -7.17
C GLY A 242 -5.13 12.75 -7.29
N VAL A 243 -4.49 12.26 -6.24
CA VAL A 243 -4.00 10.89 -6.12
C VAL A 243 -4.90 10.11 -5.17
N HIS A 244 -5.40 8.96 -5.63
CA HIS A 244 -6.06 8.01 -4.75
C HIS A 244 -5.02 7.19 -3.98
N TYR A 245 -5.14 7.13 -2.66
CA TYR A 245 -4.31 6.29 -1.82
C TYR A 245 -5.16 5.17 -1.24
N TYR A 246 -4.70 3.93 -1.38
CA TYR A 246 -5.35 2.78 -0.79
C TYR A 246 -4.44 2.10 0.23
N ASP A 247 -4.97 1.86 1.42
CA ASP A 247 -4.47 0.79 2.28
C ASP A 247 -5.30 -0.47 1.95
N VAL A 248 -4.63 -1.51 1.47
CA VAL A 248 -5.21 -2.81 1.09
C VAL A 248 -4.56 -3.91 1.94
N GLY A 249 -4.35 -3.66 3.23
CA GLY A 249 -3.81 -4.60 4.21
C GLY A 249 -4.74 -5.75 4.63
N VAL A 250 -5.73 -6.12 3.81
CA VAL A 250 -6.78 -7.10 4.14
C VAL A 250 -6.63 -8.43 3.42
N ALA A 251 -5.41 -8.84 3.07
CA ALA A 251 -5.18 -10.07 2.32
C ALA A 251 -5.09 -11.33 3.19
N GLY A 252 -4.85 -11.22 4.50
CA GLY A 252 -4.75 -12.39 5.38
C GLY A 252 -4.11 -12.21 6.76
N ASP A 253 -3.55 -11.04 7.09
CA ASP A 253 -3.11 -10.71 8.46
C ASP A 253 -4.30 -10.30 9.34
N GLY A 254 -4.11 -9.50 10.38
CA GLY A 254 -5.20 -8.91 11.15
C GLY A 254 -6.16 -8.10 10.27
N LEU A 255 -7.38 -7.91 10.78
CA LEU A 255 -8.36 -6.99 10.23
C LEU A 255 -8.56 -5.86 11.22
N ARG A 256 -7.73 -4.81 11.14
CA ARG A 256 -7.80 -3.62 12.03
C ARG A 256 -8.77 -2.59 11.54
N GLY A 257 -9.31 -1.84 12.49
CA GLY A 257 -10.24 -0.74 12.22
C GLY A 257 -9.56 0.60 12.45
N GLU A 258 -10.31 1.67 12.26
CA GLU A 258 -9.84 3.01 12.57
C GLU A 258 -9.35 3.12 14.02
N GLN A 259 -8.23 3.83 14.20
CA GLN A 259 -7.61 4.05 15.50
C GLN A 259 -8.57 4.81 16.41
N VAL A 260 -8.76 4.30 17.63
CA VAL A 260 -9.52 4.99 18.69
C VAL A 260 -8.64 5.98 19.46
N ASN A 261 -9.25 7.06 19.94
CA ASN A 261 -8.64 8.03 20.84
C ASN A 261 -8.74 7.55 22.29
N GLY A 262 -8.09 6.42 22.59
CA GLY A 262 -8.16 5.78 23.90
C GLY A 262 -7.62 4.35 23.91
N ARG A 263 -8.21 3.49 24.75
CA ARG A 263 -7.80 2.08 24.94
C ARG A 263 -8.94 1.09 24.73
N SER A 264 -10.16 1.57 24.59
CA SER A 264 -11.38 0.77 24.49
C SER A 264 -11.98 0.93 23.09
N LEU A 265 -12.63 -0.13 22.60
CA LEU A 265 -13.43 -0.08 21.36
C LEU A 265 -14.62 0.89 21.45
N ASN A 266 -14.99 1.32 22.65
CA ASN A 266 -16.03 2.32 22.89
C ASN A 266 -15.49 3.77 22.90
N ASP A 267 -14.17 3.95 22.87
CA ASP A 267 -13.58 5.29 22.80
C ASP A 267 -13.82 5.88 21.40
N PRO A 268 -13.99 7.21 21.29
CA PRO A 268 -14.25 7.84 20.00
C PRO A 268 -13.07 7.63 19.04
N LEU A 269 -13.36 7.52 17.75
CA LEU A 269 -12.33 7.44 16.71
C LEU A 269 -11.41 8.67 16.76
N LEU A 270 -10.11 8.45 16.57
CA LEU A 270 -9.10 9.50 16.52
C LEU A 270 -9.25 10.38 15.27
N LYS A 271 -9.67 9.77 14.15
CA LYS A 271 -9.82 10.42 12.83
C LYS A 271 -8.56 11.19 12.43
N TYR A 272 -7.41 10.54 12.54
CA TYR A 272 -6.11 11.19 12.33
C TYR A 272 -5.87 11.57 10.87
N ASN A 273 -6.35 10.75 9.93
CA ASN A 273 -6.20 10.98 8.50
C ASN A 273 -7.33 11.89 7.98
N PRO A 274 -7.07 13.18 7.70
CA PRO A 274 -8.12 14.09 7.22
C PRO A 274 -8.50 13.83 5.75
N TYR A 275 -7.74 13.01 5.04
CA TYR A 275 -7.95 12.68 3.63
C TYR A 275 -8.76 11.41 3.41
N SER A 276 -9.08 10.68 4.49
CA SER A 276 -9.89 9.47 4.42
C SER A 276 -11.26 9.77 3.81
N GLN A 277 -11.67 8.93 2.86
CA GLN A 277 -12.96 9.04 2.18
C GLN A 277 -13.85 7.82 2.48
N TRP A 278 -13.25 6.67 2.74
CA TRP A 278 -13.94 5.42 3.01
C TRP A 278 -13.04 4.43 3.75
N THR A 279 -13.59 3.73 4.75
CA THR A 279 -13.00 2.58 5.44
C THR A 279 -14.03 1.47 5.54
N ALA A 280 -13.63 0.21 5.30
CA ALA A 280 -14.57 -0.91 5.35
C ALA A 280 -15.27 -1.05 6.71
N ASP A 281 -14.60 -0.75 7.82
CA ASP A 281 -15.17 -0.88 9.16
C ASP A 281 -16.17 0.23 9.52
N GLN A 282 -16.02 1.45 8.98
CA GLN A 282 -16.94 2.55 9.31
C GLN A 282 -18.04 2.76 8.27
N ASN A 283 -17.79 2.39 7.00
CA ASN A 283 -18.72 2.65 5.91
C ASN A 283 -19.57 1.45 5.51
N GLU A 284 -19.25 0.24 5.97
CA GLU A 284 -19.94 -1.00 5.58
C GLU A 284 -20.56 -1.66 6.82
N PRO A 285 -21.61 -1.07 7.43
CA PRO A 285 -22.18 -1.57 8.67
C PRO A 285 -22.72 -3.00 8.52
N GLU A 286 -22.44 -3.84 9.50
CA GLU A 286 -22.96 -5.21 9.52
C GLU A 286 -24.49 -5.23 9.57
N ARG A 287 -25.09 -6.00 8.66
CA ARG A 287 -26.51 -6.34 8.71
C ARG A 287 -26.68 -7.79 9.10
N TRP A 288 -27.38 -7.99 10.21
CA TRP A 288 -27.75 -9.30 10.73
C TRP A 288 -29.23 -9.59 10.48
N ALA A 289 -29.56 -10.80 10.05
CA ALA A 289 -30.94 -11.22 9.79
C ALA A 289 -31.19 -12.67 10.21
N MET A 290 -32.45 -13.01 10.49
CA MET A 290 -32.85 -14.39 10.74
C MET A 290 -32.86 -15.19 9.44
N VAL A 291 -31.98 -16.18 9.33
CA VAL A 291 -31.89 -17.12 8.21
C VAL A 291 -32.13 -18.53 8.77
N ASN A 292 -33.20 -19.18 8.31
CA ASN A 292 -33.57 -20.54 8.76
C ASN A 292 -33.61 -20.70 10.29
N GLY A 293 -34.09 -19.70 11.03
CA GLY A 293 -34.23 -19.77 12.49
C GLY A 293 -32.98 -19.35 13.30
N VAL A 294 -31.91 -18.90 12.65
CA VAL A 294 -30.68 -18.43 13.31
C VAL A 294 -30.31 -17.03 12.81
N VAL A 295 -29.83 -16.15 13.70
CA VAL A 295 -29.31 -14.84 13.31
C VAL A 295 -28.00 -15.04 12.57
N GLN A 296 -27.88 -14.51 11.35
CA GLN A 296 -26.67 -14.63 10.53
C GLN A 296 -26.29 -13.27 9.95
N LEU A 297 -24.99 -13.06 9.74
CA LEU A 297 -24.48 -11.91 9.00
C LEU A 297 -24.88 -12.10 7.53
N VAL A 298 -25.59 -11.13 6.97
CA VAL A 298 -26.06 -11.20 5.58
C VAL A 298 -25.41 -10.16 4.67
N GLU A 299 -24.88 -9.07 5.23
CA GLU A 299 -24.20 -8.00 4.50
C GLU A 299 -23.33 -7.15 5.43
N GLY A 300 -22.44 -6.36 4.84
CA GLY A 300 -21.55 -5.47 5.56
C GLY A 300 -20.49 -6.21 6.38
N GLY A 301 -19.81 -5.45 7.22
CA GLY A 301 -18.64 -5.87 7.95
C GLY A 301 -17.37 -5.77 7.11
N LYS A 302 -16.25 -5.70 7.82
CA LYS A 302 -14.91 -5.76 7.26
C LYS A 302 -14.49 -7.22 7.10
N HIS A 303 -14.01 -7.57 5.92
CA HIS A 303 -13.62 -8.93 5.54
C HIS A 303 -12.28 -8.92 4.81
N TYR A 304 -11.65 -10.08 4.70
CA TYR A 304 -10.50 -10.26 3.82
C TYR A 304 -10.88 -10.01 2.35
N GLY A 305 -9.95 -9.47 1.57
CA GLY A 305 -10.25 -8.97 0.25
C GLY A 305 -9.02 -8.51 -0.53
N HIS A 306 -9.30 -7.78 -1.61
CA HIS A 306 -8.30 -7.11 -2.43
C HIS A 306 -8.93 -5.94 -3.17
N LEU A 307 -8.10 -5.04 -3.68
CA LEU A 307 -8.53 -4.06 -4.66
C LEU A 307 -8.39 -4.64 -6.06
N GLU A 308 -9.48 -4.70 -6.81
CA GLU A 308 -9.46 -5.03 -8.23
C GLU A 308 -9.35 -3.75 -9.05
N VAL A 309 -8.35 -3.68 -9.94
CA VAL A 309 -8.14 -2.52 -10.81
C VAL A 309 -8.32 -2.95 -12.26
N ASN A 310 -9.40 -2.47 -12.88
CA ASN A 310 -9.72 -2.76 -14.27
C ASN A 310 -9.41 -1.55 -15.16
N VAL A 311 -8.54 -1.74 -16.16
CA VAL A 311 -8.18 -0.69 -17.13
C VAL A 311 -8.79 -1.03 -18.49
N GLN A 312 -9.75 -0.23 -18.94
CA GLN A 312 -10.44 -0.39 -20.21
C GLN A 312 -10.08 0.74 -21.17
N ARG A 313 -9.66 0.38 -22.38
CA ARG A 313 -9.50 1.34 -23.48
C ARG A 313 -10.86 1.77 -24.04
N LEU A 314 -11.08 3.07 -24.21
CA LEU A 314 -12.35 3.63 -24.71
C LEU A 314 -12.31 4.07 -26.18
N LEU A 315 -11.14 4.44 -26.72
CA LEU A 315 -10.99 4.86 -28.12
C LEU A 315 -10.01 3.94 -28.90
N PRO A 316 -10.36 3.47 -30.12
CA PRO A 316 -9.49 2.59 -30.91
C PRO A 316 -8.28 3.33 -31.53
N ALA A 317 -7.14 2.63 -31.65
CA ALA A 317 -5.83 3.17 -32.07
C ALA A 317 -5.79 3.84 -33.46
N HIS A 318 -6.74 3.51 -34.34
CA HIS A 318 -6.71 3.89 -35.76
C HIS A 318 -7.72 4.99 -36.14
N ALA A 319 -8.45 5.56 -35.17
CA ALA A 319 -9.52 6.52 -35.43
C ALA A 319 -9.08 7.99 -35.30
N ILE A 320 -7.81 8.32 -35.51
CA ILE A 320 -7.33 9.71 -35.37
C ILE A 320 -6.79 10.23 -36.71
N PRO A 321 -7.62 10.92 -37.52
CA PRO A 321 -7.12 11.78 -38.60
C PRO A 321 -6.30 12.93 -38.01
N SER A 322 -5.44 13.53 -38.83
CA SER A 322 -4.46 14.61 -38.59
C SER A 322 -4.94 15.93 -37.90
N LYS A 323 -6.04 15.91 -37.15
CA LYS A 323 -6.53 17.02 -36.31
C LYS A 323 -6.48 16.64 -34.82
N ALA A 324 -5.26 16.43 -34.30
CA ALA A 324 -4.97 15.99 -32.94
C ALA A 324 -5.51 16.92 -31.82
N LYS A 325 -5.84 18.18 -32.13
CA LYS A 325 -6.28 19.16 -31.12
C LYS A 325 -7.74 19.02 -30.66
N LEU A 326 -8.57 18.25 -31.38
CA LEU A 326 -10.02 18.14 -31.08
C LEU A 326 -10.37 17.00 -30.09
N PHE A 327 -9.39 16.20 -29.67
CA PHE A 327 -9.60 14.96 -28.91
C PHE A 327 -8.92 14.92 -27.54
N LEU A 328 -8.18 15.96 -27.15
CA LEU A 328 -7.53 16.06 -25.84
C LEU A 328 -8.55 16.06 -24.68
N ASP A 329 -9.76 16.55 -24.92
CA ASP A 329 -10.81 16.63 -23.89
C ASP A 329 -11.69 15.36 -23.82
N ARG A 330 -11.26 14.24 -24.43
CA ARG A 330 -12.03 12.98 -24.43
C ARG A 330 -11.30 11.88 -23.66
N PRO A 331 -12.04 11.07 -22.89
CA PRO A 331 -11.45 9.96 -22.16
C PRO A 331 -10.93 8.91 -23.14
N TYR A 332 -9.63 8.61 -23.04
CA TYR A 332 -8.92 7.58 -23.80
C TYR A 332 -9.04 6.20 -23.15
N ALA A 333 -8.99 6.17 -21.81
CA ALA A 333 -9.15 4.97 -21.01
C ALA A 333 -10.04 5.24 -19.78
N ARG A 334 -10.63 4.16 -19.26
CA ARG A 334 -11.35 4.11 -17.99
C ARG A 334 -10.58 3.19 -17.03
N VAL A 335 -10.27 3.67 -15.84
CA VAL A 335 -9.72 2.87 -14.74
C VAL A 335 -10.82 2.72 -13.70
N THR A 336 -11.20 1.50 -13.37
CA THR A 336 -12.17 1.20 -12.32
C THR A 336 -11.45 0.53 -11.15
N LEU A 337 -11.50 1.13 -9.97
CA LEU A 337 -10.93 0.61 -8.73
C LEU A 337 -12.08 0.08 -7.86
N THR A 338 -12.16 -1.24 -7.74
CA THR A 338 -13.28 -1.94 -7.12
C THR A 338 -12.79 -2.64 -5.84
N PRO A 339 -13.26 -2.23 -4.66
CA PRO A 339 -12.93 -2.90 -3.41
C PRO A 339 -13.69 -4.23 -3.28
N VAL A 340 -12.97 -5.34 -3.41
CA VAL A 340 -13.51 -6.72 -3.41
C VAL A 340 -13.25 -7.38 -2.08
N TYR A 341 -14.20 -8.17 -1.58
CA TYR A 341 -14.06 -8.92 -0.35
C TYR A 341 -14.68 -10.32 -0.43
N VAL A 342 -14.22 -11.18 0.48
CA VAL A 342 -14.63 -12.58 0.61
C VAL A 342 -15.63 -12.68 1.76
N PHE A 343 -16.92 -12.73 1.43
CA PHE A 343 -17.98 -12.82 2.42
C PHE A 343 -18.22 -14.26 2.88
N PRO A 344 -18.17 -14.56 4.19
CA PRO A 344 -18.39 -15.91 4.71
C PRO A 344 -19.88 -16.26 4.71
N SER A 345 -20.19 -17.52 4.41
CA SER A 345 -21.53 -18.10 4.54
C SER A 345 -21.52 -19.18 5.61
N PHE A 346 -22.46 -19.12 6.55
CA PHE A 346 -22.53 -20.03 7.69
C PHE A 346 -23.81 -20.88 7.67
N ASP A 347 -23.75 -22.09 8.23
CA ASP A 347 -24.94 -22.88 8.52
C ASP A 347 -25.61 -22.46 9.86
N GLN A 348 -26.62 -23.22 10.29
CA GLN A 348 -27.36 -22.94 11.54
C GLN A 348 -26.49 -23.09 12.79
N ASP A 349 -25.38 -23.84 12.72
CA ASP A 349 -24.42 -24.04 13.81
C ASP A 349 -23.25 -23.06 13.72
N TRP A 350 -23.35 -22.04 12.86
CA TRP A 350 -22.30 -21.06 12.59
C TRP A 350 -21.00 -21.66 12.04
N LYS A 351 -21.09 -22.83 11.39
CA LYS A 351 -19.94 -23.42 10.68
C LYS A 351 -19.84 -22.80 9.29
N LEU A 352 -18.62 -22.44 8.91
CA LEU A 352 -18.33 -21.93 7.58
C LEU A 352 -18.64 -23.02 6.54
N VAL A 353 -19.60 -22.76 5.65
CA VAL A 353 -19.98 -23.68 4.57
C VAL A 353 -19.53 -23.21 3.19
N GLY A 354 -19.10 -21.95 3.08
CA GLY A 354 -18.57 -21.42 1.83
C GLY A 354 -18.27 -19.93 1.92
N THR A 355 -17.74 -19.40 0.83
CA THR A 355 -17.43 -17.98 0.69
C THR A 355 -17.98 -17.43 -0.61
N GLN A 356 -18.22 -16.12 -0.66
CA GLN A 356 -18.71 -15.41 -1.83
C GLN A 356 -17.83 -14.20 -2.10
N ARG A 357 -17.41 -14.02 -3.37
CA ARG A 357 -16.81 -12.76 -3.80
C ARG A 357 -17.92 -11.69 -3.80
N ARG A 358 -17.71 -10.60 -3.07
CA ARG A 358 -18.59 -9.42 -3.03
C ARG A 358 -17.76 -8.15 -3.23
N VAL A 359 -18.45 -7.03 -3.42
CA VAL A 359 -17.85 -5.71 -3.68
C VAL A 359 -18.43 -4.72 -2.69
N TYR A 360 -17.58 -3.90 -2.07
CA TYR A 360 -18.00 -2.83 -1.17
C TYR A 360 -18.57 -1.64 -1.95
N GLY A 361 -19.27 -0.74 -1.26
CA GLY A 361 -19.98 0.39 -1.87
C GLY A 361 -19.11 1.51 -2.44
N ASP A 362 -17.79 1.32 -2.51
CA ASP A 362 -16.79 2.35 -2.79
C ASP A 362 -16.03 2.13 -4.11
N GLU A 363 -16.75 1.78 -5.18
CA GLU A 363 -16.16 1.70 -6.51
C GLU A 363 -15.83 3.08 -7.07
N ILE A 364 -14.57 3.28 -7.46
CA ILE A 364 -14.09 4.54 -8.05
C ILE A 364 -13.80 4.35 -9.54
N VAL A 365 -14.23 5.32 -10.35
CA VAL A 365 -13.97 5.36 -11.79
C VAL A 365 -13.18 6.60 -12.15
N LEU A 366 -11.98 6.39 -12.68
CA LEU A 366 -11.13 7.43 -13.24
C LEU A 366 -11.18 7.39 -14.76
N TYR A 367 -11.22 8.57 -15.37
CA TYR A 367 -11.04 8.72 -16.81
C TYR A 367 -9.65 9.27 -17.08
N VAL A 368 -8.99 8.72 -18.09
CA VAL A 368 -7.61 9.07 -18.43
C VAL A 368 -7.56 9.53 -19.87
N ASP A 369 -6.84 10.62 -20.15
CA ASP A 369 -6.61 11.16 -21.48
C ASP A 369 -5.55 10.37 -22.27
N GLN A 370 -5.24 10.84 -23.48
CA GLN A 370 -4.25 10.19 -24.36
C GLN A 370 -2.79 10.35 -23.88
N GLN A 371 -2.55 11.24 -22.93
CA GLN A 371 -1.26 11.51 -22.30
C GLN A 371 -1.09 10.69 -21.01
N GLY A 372 -2.05 9.83 -20.69
CA GLY A 372 -2.00 9.00 -19.48
C GLY A 372 -2.26 9.80 -18.20
N GLN A 373 -2.85 10.99 -18.31
CA GLN A 373 -3.25 11.84 -17.18
C GLN A 373 -4.69 11.55 -16.77
N VAL A 374 -4.94 11.54 -15.47
CA VAL A 374 -6.30 11.50 -14.93
C VAL A 374 -6.99 12.82 -15.28
N MET A 375 -8.21 12.72 -15.78
CA MET A 375 -9.05 13.86 -16.11
C MET A 375 -9.84 14.28 -14.86
N PRO A 376 -10.12 15.59 -14.68
CA PRO A 376 -10.99 16.04 -13.60
C PRO A 376 -12.33 15.31 -13.66
N SER A 377 -12.86 14.92 -12.49
CA SER A 377 -14.18 14.32 -12.47
C SER A 377 -15.19 15.32 -13.04
N THR A 378 -15.89 14.94 -14.12
CA THR A 378 -17.07 15.69 -14.53
C THR A 378 -18.11 15.41 -13.47
N SER A 379 -18.17 16.27 -12.45
CA SER A 379 -19.28 16.28 -11.52
C SER A 379 -20.57 16.41 -12.35
N SER A 380 -21.28 15.30 -12.53
CA SER A 380 -22.70 15.36 -12.86
C SER A 380 -23.34 16.03 -11.65
N ARG A 381 -23.72 17.29 -11.83
CA ARG A 381 -24.55 18.06 -10.90
C ARG A 381 -25.78 17.29 -10.45
#